data_AF-A0A8M8V9B1-F1
#
_entry.id   AF-A0A8M8V9B1-F1
#
_cell.length_a   1.000
_cell.length_b   1.000
_cell.length_c   1.000
_cell.angle_alpha   90.00
_cell.angle_beta   90.00
_cell.angle_gamma   90.00
#
_symmetry.space_group_name_H-M   'P 1'
#
loop_
_entity.id
_entity.type
_entity.pdbx_description
1 polymer ?
#
loop_
_entity_poly.entity_id
_entity_poly.type
_entity_poly.pdbx_seq_one_letter_code
_entity_poly.pdbx_strand_id
1 'polypeptide(L)'
;MHQGYYQSMGAADMAQLQATMQAIELACNSIQMHTNPTAAEATLLSLSQSPRPYQACQFILENSQLPNARFQAAGAIRDAAIREWGFLEPNDRRGLISFCLCFIMKNANSPEGYVLVKVASVAAQLLKRGWLDFTAAEKEAFFHEVEQAVQGSHGLDVQFAGISFLESLVSEFSPSTSTAMGLPREFHEQCRISLEQDYMKAFYCWVQYAAFNVSDRIIGANSEIPEVKVCSAALRLMLQILNWDFRGKNSIENSKRGMDIFYDGMKQENDSLRRSECILVQPGPAWRDVLISSGHVGWLLNFYTALRQKFSCEGYWLDCPLAVSARKLIVQFCSLTGTIFPSDSGEMQRQHLLQMLAGIVQWIEPPDAVSKAIKSGKSESELLDGCRALMSMATVTTPLVFDELLKSLRPYGTITLLSALMCEVIKDLMENRTEEETWSWVARDILLDTWTTLLMQLDASGHKHSLPPEGISAAANLFALIVESELRAASASAFNDEDEYDYLQASIAAMDERLSSYALIARAAVGATIPLLKELFSERIMRLHQMIDLIQVILSLLYEGLDAY
;
A
#
# COMPACT_ATOMS: atom_id res chain seq x y z
N MET A 1 5.36 -40.03 1.05
CA MET A 1 5.57 -41.05 0.00
C MET A 1 6.88 -40.91 -0.80
N HIS A 2 7.76 -39.91 -0.57
CA HIS A 2 8.98 -39.72 -1.39
C HIS A 2 10.26 -40.46 -0.96
N GLN A 3 10.27 -41.16 0.19
CA GLN A 3 11.43 -41.97 0.59
C GLN A 3 11.69 -43.19 -0.33
N GLY A 4 10.73 -43.54 -1.20
CA GLY A 4 10.85 -44.64 -2.17
C GLY A 4 11.45 -44.25 -3.52
N TYR A 5 11.62 -42.96 -3.85
CA TYR A 5 12.07 -42.55 -5.20
C TYR A 5 13.59 -42.75 -5.41
N TYR A 6 14.39 -42.57 -4.36
CA TYR A 6 15.85 -42.77 -4.43
C TYR A 6 16.28 -44.24 -4.28
N GLN A 7 15.39 -45.14 -3.86
CA GLN A 7 15.71 -46.58 -3.69
C GLN A 7 15.77 -47.36 -5.02
N SER A 8 15.35 -46.74 -6.14
CA SER A 8 15.38 -47.33 -7.48
C SER A 8 16.41 -46.71 -8.43
N MET A 9 17.21 -45.73 -7.97
CA MET A 9 18.22 -45.06 -8.81
C MET A 9 19.54 -45.84 -8.86
N GLY A 10 20.16 -45.90 -10.04
CA GLY A 10 21.48 -46.50 -10.21
C GLY A 10 22.56 -45.69 -9.46
N ALA A 11 23.59 -46.36 -8.96
CA ALA A 11 24.68 -45.73 -8.22
C ALA A 11 25.41 -44.62 -9.02
N ALA A 12 25.45 -44.73 -10.35
CA ALA A 12 26.03 -43.72 -11.23
C ALA A 12 25.22 -42.41 -11.26
N ASP A 13 23.89 -42.50 -11.28
CA ASP A 13 23.01 -41.32 -11.31
C ASP A 13 23.10 -40.55 -9.99
N MET A 14 23.18 -41.25 -8.86
CA MET A 14 23.38 -40.63 -7.54
C MET A 14 24.74 -39.91 -7.44
N ALA A 15 25.81 -40.48 -7.99
CA ALA A 15 27.12 -39.83 -8.02
C ALA A 15 27.09 -38.53 -8.84
N GLN A 16 26.34 -38.52 -9.95
CA GLN A 16 26.19 -37.33 -10.80
C GLN A 16 25.39 -36.22 -10.10
N LEU A 17 24.30 -36.56 -9.39
CA LEU A 17 23.54 -35.58 -8.59
C LEU A 17 24.41 -34.96 -7.49
N GLN A 18 25.20 -35.78 -6.80
CA GLN A 18 26.12 -35.32 -5.75
C GLN A 18 27.20 -34.38 -6.32
N ALA A 19 27.79 -34.73 -7.46
CA ALA A 19 28.79 -33.89 -8.12
C ALA A 19 28.20 -32.53 -8.57
N THR A 20 26.97 -32.55 -9.09
CA THR A 20 26.26 -31.33 -9.50
C THR A 20 26.01 -30.43 -8.28
N MET A 21 25.53 -30.99 -7.17
CA MET A 21 25.32 -30.24 -5.93
C MET A 21 26.62 -29.59 -5.43
N GLN A 22 27.72 -30.35 -5.38
CA GLN A 22 29.02 -29.83 -4.93
C GLN A 22 29.53 -28.69 -5.83
N ALA A 23 29.36 -28.79 -7.15
CA ALA A 23 29.73 -27.73 -8.08
C ALA A 23 28.95 -26.43 -7.83
N ILE A 24 27.64 -26.55 -7.56
CA ILE A 24 26.77 -25.40 -7.28
C ILE A 24 27.09 -24.79 -5.91
N GLU A 25 27.36 -25.61 -4.89
CA GLU A 25 27.81 -25.13 -3.59
C GLU A 25 29.15 -24.36 -3.69
N LEU A 26 30.11 -24.89 -4.45
CA LEU A 26 31.39 -24.24 -4.69
C LEU A 26 31.22 -22.90 -5.44
N ALA A 27 30.33 -22.85 -6.44
CA ALA A 27 30.03 -21.64 -7.17
C ALA A 27 29.41 -20.57 -6.25
N CYS A 28 28.42 -20.94 -5.43
CA CYS A 28 27.79 -20.02 -4.48
C CYS A 28 28.80 -19.44 -3.47
N ASN A 29 29.68 -20.28 -2.91
CA ASN A 29 30.74 -19.84 -2.01
C ASN A 29 31.74 -18.92 -2.74
N SER A 30 32.06 -19.20 -3.99
CA SER A 30 32.99 -18.40 -4.79
C SER A 30 32.47 -16.99 -5.09
N ILE A 31 31.15 -16.84 -5.28
CA ILE A 31 30.50 -15.51 -5.40
C ILE A 31 30.57 -14.78 -4.07
N GLN A 32 30.19 -15.44 -2.97
CA GLN A 32 30.18 -14.83 -1.64
C GLN A 32 31.58 -14.39 -1.17
N MET A 33 32.61 -15.14 -1.55
CA MET A 33 34.01 -14.86 -1.21
C MET A 33 34.73 -14.01 -2.27
N HIS A 34 34.02 -13.54 -3.31
CA HIS A 34 34.57 -12.75 -4.43
C HIS A 34 35.85 -13.35 -5.06
N THR A 35 35.99 -14.68 -5.05
CA THR A 35 37.23 -15.35 -5.46
C THR A 35 37.31 -15.54 -6.98
N ASN A 36 36.19 -15.88 -7.62
CA ASN A 36 36.06 -15.96 -9.08
C ASN A 36 34.56 -15.85 -9.49
N PRO A 37 33.96 -14.65 -9.40
CA PRO A 37 32.52 -14.48 -9.58
C PRO A 37 32.06 -14.87 -10.99
N THR A 38 32.82 -14.55 -12.04
CA THR A 38 32.43 -14.84 -13.43
C THR A 38 32.33 -16.34 -13.71
N ALA A 39 33.30 -17.14 -13.26
CA ALA A 39 33.25 -18.59 -13.45
C ALA A 39 32.11 -19.25 -12.63
N ALA A 40 31.87 -18.71 -11.43
CA ALA A 40 30.78 -19.17 -10.59
C ALA A 40 29.40 -18.85 -11.19
N GLU A 41 29.20 -17.63 -11.70
CA GLU A 41 27.98 -17.24 -12.42
C GLU A 41 27.73 -18.11 -13.64
N ALA A 42 28.77 -18.40 -14.43
CA ALA A 42 28.67 -19.31 -15.57
C ALA A 42 28.23 -20.72 -15.14
N THR A 43 28.73 -21.20 -14.00
CA THR A 43 28.33 -22.50 -13.43
C THR A 43 26.87 -22.50 -13.02
N LEU A 44 26.40 -21.47 -12.31
CA LEU A 44 24.99 -21.33 -11.91
C LEU A 44 24.06 -21.21 -13.12
N LEU A 45 24.47 -20.43 -14.14
CA LEU A 45 23.74 -20.28 -15.38
C LEU A 45 23.68 -21.60 -16.16
N SER A 46 24.74 -22.41 -16.13
CA SER A 46 24.74 -23.71 -16.80
C SER A 46 23.69 -24.65 -16.23
N LEU A 47 23.41 -24.59 -14.92
CA LEU A 47 22.34 -25.37 -14.29
C LEU A 47 20.97 -24.96 -14.83
N SER A 48 20.67 -23.67 -14.89
CA SER A 48 19.36 -23.18 -15.35
C SER A 48 19.13 -23.40 -16.85
N GLN A 49 20.20 -23.40 -17.64
CA GLN A 49 20.16 -23.66 -19.09
C GLN A 49 20.21 -25.14 -19.46
N SER A 50 20.61 -26.02 -18.54
CA SER A 50 20.67 -27.45 -18.81
C SER A 50 19.29 -28.03 -19.12
N PRO A 51 19.19 -29.07 -19.97
CA PRO A 51 17.92 -29.69 -20.31
C PRO A 51 17.41 -30.52 -19.12
N ARG A 52 16.15 -30.29 -18.73
CA ARG A 52 15.48 -31.02 -17.63
C ARG A 52 16.31 -31.10 -16.31
N PRO A 53 16.70 -29.97 -15.69
CA PRO A 53 17.52 -29.95 -14.47
C PRO A 53 16.75 -30.39 -13.21
N TYR A 54 15.46 -30.71 -13.32
CA TYR A 54 14.53 -30.85 -12.21
C TYR A 54 15.01 -31.81 -11.13
N GLN A 55 15.51 -32.99 -11.50
CA GLN A 55 15.98 -33.99 -10.55
C GLN A 55 17.23 -33.51 -9.77
N ALA A 56 18.18 -32.87 -10.46
CA ALA A 56 19.34 -32.25 -9.82
C ALA A 56 18.94 -31.12 -8.88
N CYS A 57 18.02 -30.24 -9.30
CA CYS A 57 17.56 -29.14 -8.45
C CYS A 57 16.76 -29.62 -7.24
N GLN A 58 15.89 -30.63 -7.39
CA GLN A 58 15.17 -31.26 -6.28
C GLN A 58 16.14 -31.89 -5.28
N PHE A 59 17.16 -32.59 -5.78
CA PHE A 59 18.20 -33.17 -4.94
C PHE A 59 18.99 -32.10 -4.16
N ILE A 60 19.39 -31.00 -4.81
CA ILE A 60 20.07 -29.86 -4.15
C ILE A 60 19.18 -29.26 -3.06
N LEU A 61 17.89 -29.02 -3.35
CA LEU A 61 16.94 -28.48 -2.38
C LEU A 61 16.82 -29.34 -1.13
N GLU A 62 16.76 -30.67 -1.29
CA GLU A 62 16.58 -31.61 -0.18
C GLU A 62 17.86 -31.92 0.61
N ASN A 63 19.05 -31.84 -0.01
CA ASN A 63 20.28 -32.38 0.57
C ASN A 63 21.39 -31.36 0.83
N SER A 64 21.48 -30.28 0.03
CA SER A 64 22.54 -29.28 0.18
C SER A 64 22.45 -28.63 1.55
N GLN A 65 23.58 -28.38 2.21
CA GLN A 65 23.60 -27.64 3.48
C GLN A 65 23.79 -26.14 3.26
N LEU A 66 23.97 -25.70 2.00
CA LEU A 66 24.19 -24.30 1.66
C LEU A 66 22.88 -23.64 1.21
N PRO A 67 22.33 -22.68 1.98
CA PRO A 67 21.05 -22.03 1.64
C PRO A 67 21.05 -21.33 0.27
N ASN A 68 22.19 -20.73 -0.11
CA ASN A 68 22.37 -20.11 -1.42
C ASN A 68 22.26 -21.13 -2.57
N ALA A 69 22.79 -22.34 -2.42
CA ALA A 69 22.67 -23.38 -3.43
C ALA A 69 21.21 -23.83 -3.60
N ARG A 70 20.49 -23.99 -2.48
CA ARG A 70 19.04 -24.27 -2.49
C ARG A 70 18.25 -23.16 -3.21
N PHE A 71 18.56 -21.90 -2.93
CA PHE A 71 17.95 -20.74 -3.59
C PHE A 71 18.17 -20.74 -5.11
N GLN A 72 19.41 -21.00 -5.55
CA GLN A 72 19.75 -21.08 -6.98
C GLN A 72 19.07 -22.27 -7.66
N ALA A 73 19.00 -23.43 -7.00
CA ALA A 73 18.29 -24.60 -7.51
C ALA A 73 16.79 -24.33 -7.71
N ALA A 74 16.13 -23.64 -6.78
CA ALA A 74 14.74 -23.22 -6.95
C ALA A 74 14.57 -22.29 -8.18
N GLY A 75 15.48 -21.33 -8.36
CA GLY A 75 15.49 -20.47 -9.55
C GLY A 75 15.67 -21.24 -10.86
N ALA A 76 16.57 -22.22 -10.87
CA ALA A 76 16.81 -23.07 -12.03
C ALA A 76 15.58 -23.94 -12.39
N ILE A 77 14.81 -24.44 -11.41
CA ILE A 77 13.53 -25.12 -11.66
C ILE A 77 12.57 -24.21 -12.41
N ARG A 78 12.40 -22.97 -11.95
CA ARG A 78 11.54 -21.97 -12.62
C ARG A 78 11.98 -21.73 -14.06
N ASP A 79 13.26 -21.41 -14.26
CA ASP A 79 13.76 -21.00 -15.57
C ASP A 79 13.64 -22.14 -16.60
N ALA A 80 13.97 -23.36 -16.19
CA ALA A 80 13.81 -24.53 -17.03
C ALA A 80 12.33 -24.84 -17.31
N ALA A 81 11.47 -24.82 -16.29
CA ALA A 81 10.06 -25.15 -16.45
C ALA A 81 9.32 -24.14 -17.33
N ILE A 82 9.59 -22.84 -17.23
CA ILE A 82 8.98 -21.83 -18.11
C ILE A 82 9.38 -22.06 -19.56
N ARG A 83 10.68 -22.31 -19.80
CA ARG A 83 11.25 -22.56 -21.14
C ARG A 83 10.72 -23.86 -21.76
N GLU A 84 10.63 -24.92 -20.97
CA GLU A 84 10.34 -26.27 -21.44
C GLU A 84 8.88 -26.68 -21.26
N TRP A 85 8.01 -25.79 -20.75
CA TRP A 85 6.65 -26.12 -20.31
C TRP A 85 5.86 -26.94 -21.33
N GLY A 86 5.90 -26.55 -22.60
CA GLY A 86 5.18 -27.22 -23.69
C GLY A 86 5.65 -28.67 -23.95
N PHE A 87 6.86 -29.02 -23.53
CA PHE A 87 7.47 -30.34 -23.68
C PHE A 87 7.33 -31.22 -22.44
N LEU A 88 6.98 -30.64 -21.28
CA LEU A 88 6.77 -31.40 -20.05
C LEU A 88 5.45 -32.18 -20.13
N GLU A 89 5.47 -33.42 -19.62
CA GLU A 89 4.25 -34.20 -19.47
C GLU A 89 3.33 -33.58 -18.40
N PRO A 90 2.00 -33.77 -18.48
CA PRO A 90 1.07 -33.23 -17.48
C PRO A 90 1.40 -33.67 -16.04
N ASN A 91 1.88 -34.90 -15.86
CA ASN A 91 2.29 -35.41 -14.55
C ASN A 91 3.54 -34.70 -14.02
N ASP A 92 4.52 -34.43 -14.89
CA ASP A 92 5.74 -33.70 -14.51
C ASP A 92 5.40 -32.27 -14.07
N ARG A 93 4.52 -31.58 -14.83
CA ARG A 93 4.07 -30.22 -14.50
C ARG A 93 3.43 -30.16 -13.11
N ARG A 94 2.52 -31.08 -12.82
CA ARG A 94 1.88 -31.17 -11.50
C ARG A 94 2.87 -31.57 -10.41
N GLY A 95 3.74 -32.55 -10.70
CA GLY A 95 4.76 -33.03 -9.77
C GLY A 95 5.73 -31.94 -9.32
N LEU A 96 6.12 -31.03 -10.21
CA LEU A 96 6.97 -29.89 -9.86
C LEU A 96 6.27 -28.92 -8.89
N ILE A 97 5.01 -28.58 -9.15
CA ILE A 97 4.22 -27.70 -8.27
C ILE A 97 4.03 -28.35 -6.89
N SER A 98 3.57 -29.61 -6.87
CA SER A 98 3.39 -30.37 -5.63
C SER A 98 4.69 -30.52 -4.84
N PHE A 99 5.82 -30.75 -5.53
CA PHE A 99 7.13 -30.81 -4.88
C PHE A 99 7.45 -29.49 -4.16
N CYS A 100 7.30 -28.35 -4.84
CA CYS A 100 7.58 -27.05 -4.23
C CYS A 100 6.66 -26.78 -3.02
N LEU A 101 5.36 -27.07 -3.14
CA LEU A 101 4.40 -26.93 -2.03
C LEU A 101 4.80 -27.81 -0.84
N CYS A 102 5.02 -29.11 -1.07
CA CYS A 102 5.46 -30.06 -0.05
C CYS A 102 6.78 -29.62 0.60
N PHE A 103 7.74 -29.12 -0.19
CA PHE A 103 9.03 -28.65 0.31
C PHE A 103 8.85 -27.50 1.30
N ILE A 104 8.03 -26.51 0.96
CA ILE A 104 7.80 -25.34 1.82
C ILE A 104 7.12 -25.78 3.12
N MET A 105 6.09 -26.63 3.06
CA MET A 105 5.38 -27.09 4.26
C MET A 105 6.27 -27.96 5.16
N LYS A 106 7.05 -28.87 4.57
CA LYS A 106 7.95 -29.76 5.32
C LYS A 106 9.06 -28.99 6.04
N ASN A 107 9.54 -27.90 5.45
CA ASN A 107 10.65 -27.10 5.97
C ASN A 107 10.18 -25.77 6.59
N ALA A 108 8.90 -25.64 6.96
CA ALA A 108 8.34 -24.36 7.39
C ALA A 108 9.01 -23.74 8.64
N ASN A 109 9.64 -24.57 9.47
CA ASN A 109 10.39 -24.15 10.67
C ASN A 109 11.88 -23.84 10.40
N SER A 110 12.32 -23.88 9.13
CA SER A 110 13.70 -23.56 8.75
C SER A 110 14.00 -22.07 9.02
N PRO A 111 15.18 -21.75 9.58
CA PRO A 111 15.59 -20.37 9.79
C PRO A 111 15.92 -19.64 8.47
N GLU A 112 16.13 -20.37 7.37
CA GLU A 112 16.40 -19.83 6.03
C GLU A 112 15.14 -19.37 5.30
N GLY A 113 14.36 -18.47 5.91
CA GLY A 113 13.06 -18.02 5.39
C GLY A 113 13.09 -17.51 3.94
N TYR A 114 14.19 -16.89 3.50
CA TYR A 114 14.31 -16.38 2.12
C TYR A 114 14.32 -17.51 1.07
N VAL A 115 14.80 -18.72 1.42
CA VAL A 115 14.74 -19.89 0.53
C VAL A 115 13.31 -20.35 0.39
N LEU A 116 12.56 -20.42 1.50
CA LEU A 116 11.14 -20.79 1.48
C LEU A 116 10.31 -19.80 0.66
N VAL A 117 10.55 -18.49 0.83
CA VAL A 117 9.91 -17.44 0.01
C VAL A 117 10.24 -17.61 -1.47
N LYS A 118 11.49 -17.95 -1.81
CA LYS A 118 11.88 -18.23 -3.20
C LYS A 118 11.13 -19.44 -3.75
N VAL A 119 11.07 -20.55 -3.02
CA VAL A 119 10.36 -21.76 -3.47
C VAL A 119 8.86 -21.51 -3.58
N ALA A 120 8.26 -20.70 -2.69
CA ALA A 120 6.86 -20.28 -2.76
C ALA A 120 6.56 -19.47 -4.01
N SER A 121 7.43 -18.50 -4.35
CA SER A 121 7.34 -17.75 -5.60
C SER A 121 7.48 -18.64 -6.83
N VAL A 122 8.39 -19.62 -6.81
CA VAL A 122 8.52 -20.61 -7.89
C VAL A 122 7.25 -21.43 -8.04
N ALA A 123 6.69 -21.94 -6.93
CA ALA A 123 5.42 -22.69 -6.97
C ALA A 123 4.28 -21.85 -7.58
N ALA A 124 4.16 -20.58 -7.19
CA ALA A 124 3.19 -19.64 -7.74
C ALA A 124 3.39 -19.42 -9.25
N GLN A 125 4.63 -19.24 -9.70
CA GLN A 125 4.99 -19.07 -11.11
C GLN A 125 4.65 -20.30 -11.94
N LEU A 126 4.96 -21.50 -11.45
CA LEU A 126 4.63 -22.75 -12.14
C LEU A 126 3.12 -22.97 -12.19
N LEU A 127 2.40 -22.68 -11.10
CA LEU A 127 0.94 -22.78 -11.06
C LEU A 127 0.29 -21.80 -12.05
N LYS A 128 0.74 -20.55 -12.11
CA LYS A 128 0.27 -19.58 -13.10
C LYS A 128 0.62 -20.02 -14.52
N ARG A 129 1.84 -20.49 -14.76
CA ARG A 129 2.30 -20.95 -16.08
C ARG A 129 1.42 -22.06 -16.64
N GLY A 130 0.96 -22.97 -15.78
CA GLY A 130 0.03 -24.04 -16.12
C GLY A 130 -1.45 -23.72 -15.96
N TRP A 131 -1.82 -22.51 -15.55
CA TRP A 131 -3.18 -22.20 -15.07
C TRP A 131 -4.28 -22.59 -16.04
N LEU A 132 -4.10 -22.31 -17.33
CA LEU A 132 -5.07 -22.64 -18.37
C LEU A 132 -4.98 -24.09 -18.87
N ASP A 133 -3.87 -24.78 -18.57
CA ASP A 133 -3.69 -26.20 -18.89
C ASP A 133 -4.37 -27.12 -17.86
N PHE A 134 -4.51 -26.65 -16.61
CA PHE A 134 -5.08 -27.43 -15.52
C PHE A 134 -6.60 -27.36 -15.48
N THR A 135 -7.22 -28.52 -15.25
CA THR A 135 -8.65 -28.62 -14.93
C THR A 135 -8.97 -28.00 -13.56
N ALA A 136 -10.25 -27.73 -13.31
CA ALA A 136 -10.70 -27.21 -12.00
C ALA A 136 -10.33 -28.18 -10.86
N ALA A 137 -10.54 -29.48 -11.05
CA ALA A 137 -10.20 -30.51 -10.06
C ALA A 137 -8.70 -30.57 -9.74
N GLU A 138 -7.84 -30.34 -10.73
CA GLU A 138 -6.38 -30.29 -10.49
C GLU A 138 -5.97 -29.05 -9.70
N LYS A 139 -6.59 -27.90 -9.97
CA LYS A 139 -6.38 -26.68 -9.17
C LYS A 139 -6.86 -26.87 -7.74
N GLU A 140 -8.04 -27.46 -7.56
CA GLU A 140 -8.61 -27.78 -6.25
C GLU A 140 -7.72 -28.72 -5.44
N ALA A 141 -7.06 -29.71 -6.08
CA ALA A 141 -6.13 -30.58 -5.40
C ALA A 141 -4.92 -29.83 -4.80
N PHE A 142 -4.33 -28.88 -5.55
CA PHE A 142 -3.27 -28.03 -5.01
C PHE A 142 -3.78 -27.15 -3.85
N PHE A 143 -4.96 -26.56 -4.03
CA PHE A 143 -5.52 -25.64 -3.05
C PHE A 143 -6.02 -26.32 -1.78
N HIS A 144 -6.40 -27.60 -1.84
CA HIS A 144 -6.77 -28.36 -0.65
C HIS A 144 -5.61 -28.47 0.35
N GLU A 145 -4.39 -28.77 -0.12
CA GLU A 145 -3.20 -28.81 0.74
C GLU A 145 -2.88 -27.43 1.34
N VAL A 146 -3.02 -26.38 0.53
CA VAL A 146 -2.78 -24.99 0.95
C VAL A 146 -3.82 -24.54 1.98
N GLU A 147 -5.09 -24.88 1.79
CA GLU A 147 -6.18 -24.59 2.72
C GLU A 147 -5.91 -25.25 4.08
N GLN A 148 -5.54 -26.54 4.10
CA GLN A 148 -5.21 -27.23 5.34
C GLN A 148 -4.01 -26.61 6.07
N ALA A 149 -3.01 -26.13 5.32
CA ALA A 149 -1.90 -25.36 5.89
C ALA A 149 -2.42 -24.06 6.54
N VAL A 150 -3.16 -23.23 5.79
CA VAL A 150 -3.68 -21.93 6.27
C VAL A 150 -4.64 -22.06 7.46
N GLN A 151 -5.41 -23.14 7.53
CA GLN A 151 -6.29 -23.45 8.67
C GLN A 151 -5.51 -23.82 9.95
N GLY A 152 -4.21 -24.09 9.85
CA GLY A 152 -3.34 -24.37 10.98
C GLY A 152 -3.32 -25.84 11.43
N SER A 153 -3.84 -26.77 10.60
CA SER A 153 -3.90 -28.21 10.90
C SER A 153 -2.53 -28.85 11.20
N HIS A 154 -1.44 -28.20 10.78
CA HIS A 154 -0.07 -28.72 10.88
C HIS A 154 0.87 -27.81 11.70
N GLY A 155 0.32 -26.91 12.52
CA GLY A 155 1.10 -26.00 13.37
C GLY A 155 1.35 -24.63 12.74
N LEU A 156 1.84 -23.68 13.55
CA LEU A 156 1.92 -22.26 13.20
C LEU A 156 2.92 -21.94 12.08
N ASP A 157 4.05 -22.65 12.02
CA ASP A 157 5.04 -22.44 10.96
C ASP A 157 4.48 -22.83 9.59
N VAL A 158 3.81 -23.98 9.51
CA VAL A 158 3.13 -24.44 8.29
C VAL A 158 1.97 -23.53 7.93
N GLN A 159 1.26 -23.00 8.93
CA GLN A 159 0.22 -22.00 8.73
C GLN A 159 0.75 -20.73 8.08
N PHE A 160 1.85 -20.19 8.62
CA PHE A 160 2.52 -19.03 8.07
C PHE A 160 3.04 -19.30 6.65
N ALA A 161 3.59 -20.48 6.39
CA ALA A 161 4.05 -20.91 5.08
C ALA A 161 2.90 -20.97 4.05
N GLY A 162 1.73 -21.50 4.44
CA GLY A 162 0.53 -21.51 3.60
C GLY A 162 0.07 -20.10 3.22
N ILE A 163 0.03 -19.18 4.19
CA ILE A 163 -0.32 -17.77 3.94
C ILE A 163 0.73 -17.11 3.02
N SER A 164 2.02 -17.34 3.26
CA SER A 164 3.12 -16.78 2.45
C SER A 164 3.09 -17.29 1.00
N PHE A 165 2.68 -18.53 0.78
CA PHE A 165 2.45 -19.06 -0.56
C PHE A 165 1.28 -18.33 -1.25
N LEU A 166 0.16 -18.13 -0.57
CA LEU A 166 -0.96 -17.37 -1.13
C LEU A 166 -0.59 -15.91 -1.43
N GLU A 167 0.20 -15.24 -0.58
CA GLU A 167 0.77 -13.91 -0.86
C GLU A 167 1.59 -13.91 -2.16
N SER A 168 2.45 -14.93 -2.34
CA SER A 168 3.24 -15.11 -3.57
C SER A 168 2.36 -15.36 -4.79
N LEU A 169 1.28 -16.14 -4.63
CA LEU A 169 0.35 -16.47 -5.69
C LEU A 169 -0.46 -15.25 -6.14
N VAL A 170 -1.06 -14.52 -5.21
CA VAL A 170 -1.80 -13.29 -5.53
C VAL A 170 -0.87 -12.27 -6.20
N SER A 171 0.36 -12.13 -5.72
CA SER A 171 1.37 -11.26 -6.35
C SER A 171 1.67 -11.70 -7.79
N GLU A 172 1.89 -13.00 -8.02
CA GLU A 172 2.25 -13.50 -9.35
C GLU A 172 1.11 -13.30 -10.36
N PHE A 173 -0.15 -13.30 -9.93
CA PHE A 173 -1.30 -13.06 -10.82
C PHE A 173 -1.59 -11.57 -11.06
N SER A 174 -1.07 -10.66 -10.23
CA SER A 174 -1.21 -9.21 -10.43
C SER A 174 -0.38 -8.72 -11.64
N PRO A 175 -0.90 -7.83 -12.50
CA PRO A 175 -0.16 -7.30 -13.65
C PRO A 175 1.15 -6.59 -13.29
N SER A 176 1.20 -5.87 -12.18
CA SER A 176 2.37 -5.08 -11.77
C SER A 176 3.56 -5.93 -11.30
N THR A 177 3.31 -7.17 -10.90
CA THR A 177 4.29 -8.07 -10.27
C THR A 177 4.39 -9.43 -10.96
N SER A 178 3.64 -9.63 -12.05
CA SER A 178 3.68 -10.86 -12.84
C SER A 178 5.05 -11.10 -13.45
N THR A 179 5.51 -12.34 -13.39
CA THR A 179 6.73 -12.77 -14.08
C THR A 179 6.54 -12.70 -15.60
N ALA A 180 7.59 -12.27 -16.31
CA ALA A 180 7.64 -12.32 -17.77
C ALA A 180 7.85 -13.77 -18.23
N MET A 181 6.76 -14.46 -18.58
CA MET A 181 6.79 -15.87 -19.01
C MET A 181 6.94 -16.06 -20.52
N GLY A 182 7.10 -14.98 -21.29
CA GLY A 182 7.10 -15.03 -22.76
C GLY A 182 5.75 -15.41 -23.37
N LEU A 183 4.65 -15.19 -22.62
CA LEU A 183 3.28 -15.50 -23.05
C LEU A 183 2.52 -14.23 -23.45
N PRO A 184 1.48 -14.34 -24.30
CA PRO A 184 0.66 -13.20 -24.69
C PRO A 184 -0.05 -12.53 -23.52
N ARG A 185 -0.34 -11.23 -23.63
CA ARG A 185 -1.05 -10.47 -22.59
C ARG A 185 -2.42 -11.08 -22.26
N GLU A 186 -3.09 -11.64 -23.27
CA GLU A 186 -4.40 -12.29 -23.15
C GLU A 186 -4.35 -13.47 -22.18
N PHE A 187 -3.25 -14.24 -22.18
CA PHE A 187 -3.02 -15.31 -21.22
C PHE A 187 -3.01 -14.77 -19.79
N HIS A 188 -2.22 -13.71 -19.54
CA HIS A 188 -2.12 -13.11 -18.22
C HIS A 188 -3.45 -12.54 -17.74
N GLU A 189 -4.22 -11.91 -18.64
CA GLU A 189 -5.55 -11.39 -18.32
C GLU A 189 -6.56 -12.51 -18.03
N GLN A 190 -6.55 -13.61 -18.78
CA GLN A 190 -7.41 -14.77 -18.51
C GLN A 190 -7.11 -15.39 -17.14
N CYS A 191 -5.82 -15.56 -16.80
CA CYS A 191 -5.40 -16.02 -15.48
C CYS A 191 -5.89 -15.08 -14.37
N ARG A 192 -5.75 -13.76 -14.57
CA ARG A 192 -6.19 -12.73 -13.62
C ARG A 192 -7.70 -12.81 -13.36
N ILE A 193 -8.50 -12.89 -14.43
CA ILE A 193 -9.97 -12.99 -14.36
C ILE A 193 -10.39 -14.26 -13.63
N SER A 194 -9.83 -15.42 -14.00
CA SER A 194 -10.17 -16.69 -13.37
C SER A 194 -9.79 -16.71 -11.89
N LEU A 195 -8.61 -16.19 -11.50
CA LEU A 195 -8.24 -16.11 -10.09
C LEU A 195 -9.23 -15.25 -9.28
N GLU A 196 -9.57 -14.06 -9.80
CA GLU A 196 -10.50 -13.11 -9.17
C GLU A 196 -11.88 -13.72 -8.96
N GLN A 197 -12.41 -14.42 -9.98
CA GLN A 197 -13.75 -14.97 -9.96
C GLN A 197 -13.86 -16.27 -9.15
N ASP A 198 -12.88 -17.17 -9.30
CA ASP A 198 -13.02 -18.56 -8.85
C ASP A 198 -12.41 -18.78 -7.44
N TYR A 199 -11.36 -18.04 -7.08
CA TYR A 199 -10.54 -18.39 -5.89
C TYR A 199 -10.29 -17.25 -4.91
N MET A 200 -10.27 -15.99 -5.36
CA MET A 200 -9.88 -14.84 -4.52
C MET A 200 -10.72 -14.70 -3.25
N LYS A 201 -12.05 -14.92 -3.35
CA LYS A 201 -12.96 -14.89 -2.20
C LYS A 201 -12.65 -16.01 -1.20
N ALA A 202 -12.33 -17.21 -1.67
CA ALA A 202 -11.98 -18.34 -0.82
C ALA A 202 -10.68 -18.06 -0.06
N PHE A 203 -9.64 -17.55 -0.74
CA PHE A 203 -8.37 -17.19 -0.11
C PHE A 203 -8.58 -16.18 1.01
N TYR A 204 -9.37 -15.13 0.76
CA TYR A 204 -9.73 -14.14 1.76
C TYR A 204 -10.39 -14.78 2.98
N CYS A 205 -11.38 -15.65 2.78
CA CYS A 205 -12.08 -16.33 3.88
C CYS A 205 -11.14 -17.22 4.70
N TRP A 206 -10.21 -17.93 4.04
CA TRP A 206 -9.24 -18.77 4.74
C TRP A 206 -8.32 -17.98 5.66
N VAL A 207 -7.77 -16.86 5.17
CA VAL A 207 -6.90 -16.04 6.01
C VAL A 207 -7.65 -15.21 7.04
N GLN A 208 -8.88 -14.79 6.76
CA GLN A 208 -9.77 -14.19 7.75
C GLN A 208 -9.99 -15.16 8.92
N TYR A 209 -10.32 -16.41 8.62
CA TYR A 209 -10.50 -17.45 9.63
C TYR A 209 -9.20 -17.73 10.41
N ALA A 210 -8.05 -17.78 9.71
CA ALA A 210 -6.75 -17.94 10.35
C ALA A 210 -6.46 -16.81 11.35
N ALA A 211 -6.71 -15.56 10.98
CA ALA A 211 -6.52 -14.40 11.86
C ALA A 211 -7.47 -14.41 13.06
N PHE A 212 -8.74 -14.76 12.83
CA PHE A 212 -9.75 -14.89 13.88
C PHE A 212 -9.37 -15.95 14.92
N ASN A 213 -8.91 -17.13 14.49
CA ASN A 213 -8.61 -18.24 15.41
C ASN A 213 -7.45 -17.96 16.36
N VAL A 214 -6.54 -17.05 15.99
CA VAL A 214 -5.38 -16.72 16.80
C VAL A 214 -5.58 -15.45 17.63
N SER A 215 -6.63 -14.65 17.36
CA SER A 215 -6.81 -13.33 17.98
C SER A 215 -6.98 -13.39 19.50
N ASP A 216 -7.74 -14.35 20.02
CA ASP A 216 -8.00 -14.45 21.47
C ASP A 216 -6.72 -14.78 22.25
N ARG A 217 -5.86 -15.63 21.68
CA ARG A 217 -4.55 -15.93 22.26
C ARG A 217 -3.65 -14.71 22.26
N ILE A 218 -3.64 -13.96 21.17
CA ILE A 218 -2.88 -12.71 21.07
C ILE A 218 -3.35 -11.70 22.11
N ILE A 219 -4.66 -11.53 22.30
CA ILE A 219 -5.18 -10.61 23.32
C ILE A 219 -4.82 -11.10 24.73
N GLY A 220 -4.97 -12.40 25.02
CA GLY A 220 -4.78 -12.97 26.36
C GLY A 220 -3.32 -13.20 26.78
N ALA A 221 -2.34 -13.18 25.86
CA ALA A 221 -0.95 -13.46 26.18
C ALA A 221 -0.25 -12.28 26.87
N ASN A 222 0.58 -12.54 27.88
CA ASN A 222 1.38 -11.49 28.55
C ASN A 222 2.79 -11.32 27.96
N SER A 223 3.15 -12.12 26.97
CA SER A 223 4.46 -12.13 26.31
C SER A 223 4.30 -12.24 24.79
N GLU A 224 5.40 -12.07 24.06
CA GLU A 224 5.43 -12.34 22.63
C GLU A 224 5.09 -13.82 22.36
N ILE A 225 4.21 -14.05 21.38
CA ILE A 225 3.75 -15.38 20.98
C ILE A 225 3.85 -15.54 19.47
N PRO A 226 4.14 -16.75 18.96
CA PRO A 226 4.31 -17.01 17.53
C PRO A 226 3.04 -16.74 16.70
N GLU A 227 1.85 -16.80 17.30
CA GLU A 227 0.57 -16.45 16.67
C GLU A 227 0.54 -15.04 16.04
N VAL A 228 1.29 -14.08 16.61
CA VAL A 228 1.39 -12.71 16.09
C VAL A 228 1.87 -12.70 14.63
N LYS A 229 2.82 -13.58 14.29
CA LYS A 229 3.38 -13.71 12.94
C LYS A 229 2.30 -14.18 11.94
N VAL A 230 1.50 -15.16 12.32
CA VAL A 230 0.39 -15.69 11.50
C VAL A 230 -0.68 -14.63 11.31
N CYS A 231 -1.13 -13.97 12.40
CA CYS A 231 -2.16 -12.95 12.34
C CYS A 231 -1.72 -11.76 11.46
N SER A 232 -0.48 -11.29 11.63
CA SER A 232 0.12 -10.24 10.81
C SER A 232 0.13 -10.63 9.33
N ALA A 233 0.61 -11.83 8.98
CA ALA A 233 0.60 -12.32 7.61
C ALA A 233 -0.82 -12.41 7.01
N ALA A 234 -1.78 -12.93 7.78
CA ALA A 234 -3.17 -13.01 7.34
C ALA A 234 -3.78 -11.63 7.05
N LEU A 235 -3.56 -10.64 7.92
CA LEU A 235 -4.02 -9.26 7.72
C LEU A 235 -3.36 -8.61 6.49
N ARG A 236 -2.06 -8.84 6.27
CA ARG A 236 -1.35 -8.35 5.06
C ARG A 236 -1.90 -8.97 3.79
N LEU A 237 -2.17 -10.27 3.76
CA LEU A 237 -2.76 -10.92 2.59
C LEU A 237 -4.19 -10.42 2.34
N MET A 238 -5.00 -10.24 3.39
CA MET A 238 -6.33 -9.61 3.23
C MET A 238 -6.21 -8.22 2.61
N LEU A 239 -5.27 -7.39 3.08
CA LEU A 239 -5.00 -6.08 2.49
C LEU A 239 -4.58 -6.19 1.02
N GLN A 240 -3.66 -7.11 0.69
CA GLN A 240 -3.22 -7.34 -0.68
C GLN A 240 -4.38 -7.73 -1.61
N ILE A 241 -5.28 -8.60 -1.14
CA ILE A 241 -6.48 -9.00 -1.87
C ILE A 241 -7.43 -7.82 -2.06
N LEU A 242 -7.64 -6.98 -1.05
CA LEU A 242 -8.51 -5.81 -1.18
C LEU A 242 -7.91 -4.72 -2.06
N ASN A 243 -6.59 -4.66 -2.20
CA ASN A 243 -5.88 -3.79 -3.15
C ASN A 243 -5.90 -4.31 -4.60
N TRP A 244 -6.55 -5.45 -4.86
CA TRP A 244 -6.71 -5.98 -6.20
C TRP A 244 -7.54 -5.06 -7.09
N ASP A 245 -7.16 -4.92 -8.36
CA ASP A 245 -7.92 -4.14 -9.34
C ASP A 245 -9.14 -4.93 -9.85
N PHE A 246 -10.17 -5.01 -8.99
CA PHE A 246 -11.41 -5.73 -9.27
C PHE A 246 -12.11 -5.19 -10.52
N ARG A 247 -12.61 -6.11 -11.36
CA ARG A 247 -13.34 -5.76 -12.59
C ARG A 247 -14.72 -5.15 -12.33
N GLY A 248 -15.15 -5.04 -11.07
CA GLY A 248 -16.37 -4.35 -10.65
C GLY A 248 -16.40 -2.85 -10.98
N LYS A 249 -15.29 -2.27 -11.45
CA LYS A 249 -15.25 -0.98 -12.14
C LYS A 249 -16.21 -1.02 -13.33
N ASN A 250 -17.34 -0.31 -13.21
CA ASN A 250 -18.39 -0.24 -14.21
C ASN A 250 -17.81 -0.26 -15.65
N SER A 251 -18.35 -1.15 -16.49
CA SER A 251 -18.00 -1.36 -17.91
C SER A 251 -17.91 -0.09 -18.78
N ILE A 252 -18.36 1.05 -18.28
CA ILE A 252 -18.34 2.36 -18.95
C ILE A 252 -16.92 2.96 -18.97
N GLU A 253 -16.08 2.73 -17.95
CA GLU A 253 -14.70 3.27 -17.93
C GLU A 253 -13.69 2.40 -18.70
N ASN A 254 -13.91 1.08 -18.77
CA ASN A 254 -13.06 0.18 -19.55
C ASN A 254 -13.10 0.47 -21.05
N SER A 255 -14.16 1.12 -21.55
CA SER A 255 -14.23 1.58 -22.94
C SER A 255 -13.31 2.79 -23.23
N LYS A 256 -12.89 3.53 -22.19
CA LYS A 256 -11.90 4.62 -22.32
C LYS A 256 -10.47 4.11 -22.09
N ARG A 257 -10.24 3.25 -21.08
CA ARG A 257 -8.91 2.64 -20.84
C ARG A 257 -8.44 1.70 -21.96
N GLY A 258 -9.35 1.08 -22.71
CA GLY A 258 -8.98 0.24 -23.86
C GLY A 258 -8.35 1.02 -25.03
N MET A 259 -8.60 2.34 -25.12
CA MET A 259 -8.04 3.22 -26.15
C MET A 259 -6.79 3.97 -25.66
N ASP A 260 -6.67 4.26 -24.37
CA ASP A 260 -5.56 5.05 -23.81
C ASP A 260 -4.23 4.27 -23.61
N ILE A 261 -4.20 2.96 -23.89
CA ILE A 261 -2.94 2.17 -23.87
C ILE A 261 -2.16 2.32 -25.20
N PHE A 262 -2.74 2.94 -26.23
CA PHE A 262 -2.14 3.06 -27.56
C PHE A 262 -1.21 4.28 -27.75
N TYR A 263 -0.92 5.05 -26.70
CA TYR A 263 -0.06 6.25 -26.77
C TYR A 263 1.11 6.27 -25.77
N ASP A 264 1.68 5.12 -25.40
CA ASP A 264 2.90 5.02 -24.57
C ASP A 264 4.19 5.50 -25.28
N GLY A 265 4.06 6.32 -26.32
CA GLY A 265 5.17 6.85 -27.13
C GLY A 265 5.23 8.37 -27.25
N MET A 266 4.25 9.12 -26.73
CA MET A 266 4.31 10.59 -26.66
C MET A 266 3.74 11.06 -25.33
N LYS A 267 4.64 11.32 -24.37
CA LYS A 267 4.33 12.11 -23.17
C LYS A 267 3.84 13.49 -23.60
N GLN A 268 2.51 13.70 -23.57
CA GLN A 268 1.89 15.01 -23.47
C GLN A 268 1.30 15.15 -22.06
N GLU A 269 2.06 15.86 -21.22
CA GLU A 269 1.71 16.87 -20.17
C GLU A 269 0.29 16.99 -19.59
N ASN A 270 -0.53 15.94 -19.54
CA ASN A 270 -1.84 15.97 -18.84
C ASN A 270 -2.01 14.88 -17.76
N ASP A 271 -0.93 14.19 -17.38
CA ASP A 271 -0.96 13.13 -16.36
C ASP A 271 -0.76 13.66 -14.91
N SER A 272 -0.88 14.98 -14.69
CA SER A 272 -0.78 15.64 -13.37
C SER A 272 -1.99 15.43 -12.45
N LEU A 273 -2.94 14.56 -12.83
CA LEU A 273 -4.21 14.36 -12.13
C LEU A 273 -4.39 12.98 -11.50
N ARG A 274 -3.37 12.11 -11.48
CA ARG A 274 -3.40 10.87 -10.67
C ARG A 274 -3.02 11.14 -9.22
N ARG A 275 -3.72 12.08 -8.57
CA ARG A 275 -3.40 12.53 -7.21
C ARG A 275 -4.18 11.79 -6.13
N SER A 276 -4.14 10.46 -6.15
CA SER A 276 -4.64 9.68 -5.01
C SER A 276 -3.93 8.34 -4.90
N GLU A 277 -3.14 8.18 -3.84
CA GLU A 277 -2.67 6.87 -3.33
C GLU A 277 -3.83 5.96 -2.89
N CYS A 278 -5.08 6.44 -2.93
CA CYS A 278 -6.27 5.70 -2.53
C CYS A 278 -6.68 4.68 -3.60
N ILE A 279 -6.50 3.39 -3.30
CA ILE A 279 -7.00 2.29 -4.10
C ILE A 279 -8.44 1.98 -3.67
N LEU A 280 -9.40 2.17 -4.58
CA LEU A 280 -10.81 1.84 -4.34
C LEU A 280 -11.03 0.33 -4.30
N VAL A 281 -11.75 -0.15 -3.28
CA VAL A 281 -12.14 -1.56 -3.15
C VAL A 281 -13.52 -1.75 -3.78
N GLN A 282 -13.59 -2.39 -4.94
CA GLN A 282 -14.85 -2.57 -5.70
C GLN A 282 -15.15 -4.03 -6.08
N PRO A 283 -15.20 -4.97 -5.12
CA PRO A 283 -15.64 -6.33 -5.37
C PRO A 283 -17.13 -6.36 -5.74
N GLY A 284 -17.54 -7.43 -6.43
CA GLY A 284 -18.94 -7.62 -6.82
C GLY A 284 -19.87 -8.02 -5.65
N PRO A 285 -21.19 -8.12 -5.91
CA PRO A 285 -22.19 -8.48 -4.89
C PRO A 285 -21.92 -9.81 -4.18
N ALA A 286 -21.20 -10.72 -4.84
CA ALA A 286 -20.80 -12.01 -4.28
C ALA A 286 -19.88 -11.90 -3.05
N TRP A 287 -19.31 -10.73 -2.75
CA TRP A 287 -18.48 -10.50 -1.57
C TRP A 287 -19.22 -9.89 -0.38
N ARG A 288 -20.50 -9.53 -0.54
CA ARG A 288 -21.29 -8.83 0.48
C ARG A 288 -21.42 -9.60 1.78
N ASP A 289 -21.65 -10.90 1.69
CA ASP A 289 -21.74 -11.81 2.84
C ASP A 289 -20.45 -11.83 3.66
N VAL A 290 -19.29 -11.70 3.00
CA VAL A 290 -17.97 -11.76 3.63
C VAL A 290 -17.50 -10.40 4.15
N LEU A 291 -17.66 -9.32 3.39
CA LEU A 291 -17.10 -8.01 3.74
C LEU A 291 -18.06 -7.10 4.50
N ILE A 292 -19.38 -7.29 4.35
CA ILE A 292 -20.40 -6.43 4.97
C ILE A 292 -21.17 -7.20 6.05
N SER A 293 -21.79 -8.33 5.71
CA SER A 293 -22.74 -9.01 6.59
C SER A 293 -22.12 -9.95 7.63
N SER A 294 -20.84 -10.29 7.50
CA SER A 294 -20.14 -11.26 8.36
C SER A 294 -19.82 -10.74 9.77
N GLY A 295 -19.87 -9.42 9.99
CA GLY A 295 -19.34 -8.78 11.18
C GLY A 295 -17.82 -8.63 11.20
N HIS A 296 -17.12 -8.97 10.11
CA HIS A 296 -15.66 -8.91 10.02
C HIS A 296 -15.10 -7.52 10.36
N VAL A 297 -15.69 -6.46 9.80
CA VAL A 297 -15.28 -5.08 10.08
C VAL A 297 -15.37 -4.78 11.59
N GLY A 298 -16.48 -5.18 12.22
CA GLY A 298 -16.66 -5.01 13.66
C GLY A 298 -15.62 -5.77 14.47
N TRP A 299 -15.32 -7.02 14.10
CA TRP A 299 -14.24 -7.80 14.73
C TRP A 299 -12.89 -7.10 14.58
N LEU A 300 -12.52 -6.62 13.38
CA LEU A 300 -11.22 -6.02 13.13
C LEU A 300 -11.01 -4.74 13.94
N LEU A 301 -12.03 -3.88 14.01
CA LEU A 301 -12.00 -2.65 14.81
C LEU A 301 -11.88 -2.96 16.31
N ASN A 302 -12.63 -3.96 16.80
CA ASN A 302 -12.57 -4.40 18.19
C ASN A 302 -11.21 -5.05 18.51
N PHE A 303 -10.67 -5.85 17.60
CA PHE A 303 -9.37 -6.48 17.73
C PHE A 303 -8.27 -5.43 17.83
N TYR A 304 -8.24 -4.44 16.94
CA TYR A 304 -7.28 -3.34 17.03
C TYR A 304 -7.44 -2.53 18.32
N THR A 305 -8.68 -2.27 18.76
CA THR A 305 -8.96 -1.58 20.02
C THR A 305 -8.44 -2.37 21.23
N ALA A 306 -8.61 -3.70 21.24
CA ALA A 306 -8.08 -4.55 22.29
C ALA A 306 -6.55 -4.56 22.31
N LEU A 307 -5.90 -4.62 21.14
CA LEU A 307 -4.44 -4.49 21.01
C LEU A 307 -3.96 -3.14 21.57
N ARG A 308 -4.64 -2.05 21.20
CA ARG A 308 -4.35 -0.69 21.66
C ARG A 308 -4.42 -0.54 23.17
N GLN A 309 -5.43 -1.13 23.80
CA GLN A 309 -5.57 -1.13 25.26
C GLN A 309 -4.50 -1.98 25.95
N LYS A 310 -4.21 -3.16 25.39
CA LYS A 310 -3.21 -4.07 25.94
C LYS A 310 -1.81 -3.45 25.97
N PHE A 311 -1.42 -2.79 24.89
CA PHE A 311 -0.06 -2.27 24.72
C PHE A 311 0.05 -0.77 25.02
N SER A 312 -0.93 -0.15 25.67
CA SER A 312 -0.96 1.31 25.90
C SER A 312 0.26 1.87 26.65
N CYS A 313 0.98 1.02 27.39
CA CYS A 313 2.18 1.37 28.16
C CYS A 313 3.50 1.15 27.39
N GLU A 314 3.46 0.53 26.21
CA GLU A 314 4.65 0.19 25.41
C GLU A 314 4.81 1.18 24.25
N GLY A 315 5.73 2.13 24.33
CA GLY A 315 5.83 3.24 23.37
C GLY A 315 5.96 2.83 21.88
N TYR A 316 6.44 1.62 21.58
CA TYR A 316 6.72 1.14 20.22
C TYR A 316 5.64 0.24 19.61
N TRP A 317 4.56 -0.06 20.33
CA TRP A 317 3.58 -1.05 19.86
C TRP A 317 2.87 -0.64 18.57
N LEU A 318 2.70 0.68 18.38
CA LEU A 318 2.00 1.25 17.23
C LEU A 318 2.66 0.86 15.91
N ASP A 319 3.97 0.66 15.90
CA ASP A 319 4.73 0.38 14.69
C ASP A 319 5.10 -1.10 14.56
N CYS A 320 4.57 -1.95 15.44
CA CYS A 320 4.76 -3.38 15.31
C CYS A 320 4.04 -3.92 14.06
N PRO A 321 4.55 -4.98 13.40
CA PRO A 321 3.99 -5.50 12.15
C PRO A 321 2.49 -5.82 12.23
N LEU A 322 2.01 -6.30 13.38
CA LEU A 322 0.59 -6.63 13.58
C LEU A 322 -0.28 -5.37 13.60
N ALA A 323 0.12 -4.34 14.35
CA ALA A 323 -0.61 -3.07 14.45
C ALA A 323 -0.64 -2.36 13.10
N VAL A 324 0.50 -2.30 12.40
CA VAL A 324 0.59 -1.74 11.04
C VAL A 324 -0.33 -2.49 10.07
N SER A 325 -0.32 -3.82 10.08
CA SER A 325 -1.16 -4.62 9.17
C SER A 325 -2.65 -4.43 9.47
N ALA A 326 -3.03 -4.37 10.75
CA ALA A 326 -4.40 -4.10 11.16
C ALA A 326 -4.87 -2.70 10.73
N ARG A 327 -4.08 -1.64 11.00
CA ARG A 327 -4.44 -0.28 10.59
C ARG A 327 -4.56 -0.14 9.09
N LYS A 328 -3.60 -0.65 8.32
CA LYS A 328 -3.66 -0.58 6.85
C LYS A 328 -4.89 -1.30 6.29
N LEU A 329 -5.27 -2.45 6.87
CA LEU A 329 -6.50 -3.14 6.50
C LEU A 329 -7.75 -2.33 6.86
N ILE A 330 -7.79 -1.70 8.05
CA ILE A 330 -8.85 -0.78 8.47
C ILE A 330 -8.97 0.38 7.48
N VAL A 331 -7.87 1.04 7.12
CA VAL A 331 -7.85 2.12 6.12
C VAL A 331 -8.41 1.64 4.78
N GLN A 332 -8.05 0.45 4.32
CA GLN A 332 -8.54 -0.10 3.07
C GLN A 332 -10.06 -0.36 3.07
N PHE A 333 -10.64 -0.72 4.22
CA PHE A 333 -12.09 -0.84 4.34
C PHE A 333 -12.82 0.51 4.20
N CYS A 334 -12.14 1.64 4.43
CA CYS A 334 -12.73 2.97 4.23
C CYS A 334 -12.95 3.32 2.74
N SER A 335 -12.28 2.64 1.80
CA SER A 335 -12.44 2.84 0.35
C SER A 335 -13.39 1.81 -0.31
N LEU A 336 -14.11 1.01 0.48
CA LEU A 336 -15.10 0.05 -0.01
C LEU A 336 -16.28 0.76 -0.67
N THR A 337 -16.55 0.42 -1.93
CA THR A 337 -17.59 1.08 -2.75
C THR A 337 -18.06 0.19 -3.90
N GLY A 338 -19.04 0.66 -4.68
CA GLY A 338 -19.55 -0.01 -5.87
C GLY A 338 -20.68 -1.02 -5.59
N THR A 339 -20.84 -1.98 -6.48
CA THR A 339 -22.01 -2.89 -6.53
C THR A 339 -22.09 -3.89 -5.36
N ILE A 340 -21.07 -3.97 -4.51
CA ILE A 340 -21.15 -4.69 -3.24
C ILE A 340 -22.28 -4.15 -2.37
N PHE A 341 -22.51 -2.83 -2.35
CA PHE A 341 -23.65 -2.24 -1.67
C PHE A 341 -24.92 -2.39 -2.50
N PRO A 342 -26.07 -2.74 -1.88
CA PRO A 342 -27.35 -2.76 -2.58
C PRO A 342 -27.75 -1.35 -3.03
N SER A 343 -28.68 -1.26 -3.98
CA SER A 343 -29.24 0.03 -4.43
C SER A 343 -30.26 0.58 -3.43
N ASP A 344 -29.83 0.82 -2.19
CA ASP A 344 -30.66 1.18 -1.03
C ASP A 344 -30.56 2.67 -0.67
N SER A 345 -30.47 3.55 -1.67
CA SER A 345 -30.16 4.98 -1.50
C SER A 345 -28.81 5.29 -0.85
N GLY A 346 -27.92 4.29 -0.70
CA GLY A 346 -26.59 4.45 -0.10
C GLY A 346 -26.57 4.27 1.41
N GLU A 347 -27.67 3.80 2.00
CA GLU A 347 -27.83 3.64 3.44
C GLU A 347 -26.82 2.66 4.04
N MET A 348 -26.69 1.47 3.45
CA MET A 348 -25.74 0.47 3.92
C MET A 348 -24.29 0.93 3.76
N GLN A 349 -23.97 1.66 2.69
CA GLN A 349 -22.64 2.26 2.52
C GLN A 349 -22.38 3.30 3.60
N ARG A 350 -23.33 4.18 3.87
CA ARG A 350 -23.23 5.18 4.94
C ARG A 350 -23.05 4.54 6.31
N GLN A 351 -23.78 3.46 6.61
CA GLN A 351 -23.63 2.73 7.86
C GLN A 351 -22.24 2.08 8.00
N HIS A 352 -21.73 1.49 6.91
CA HIS A 352 -20.36 0.94 6.86
C HIS A 352 -19.33 2.03 7.15
N LEU A 353 -19.39 3.16 6.44
CA LEU A 353 -18.45 4.28 6.61
C LEU A 353 -18.55 4.91 8.02
N LEU A 354 -19.76 5.01 8.57
CA LEU A 354 -19.97 5.46 9.95
C LEU A 354 -19.28 4.52 10.97
N GLN A 355 -19.41 3.21 10.78
CA GLN A 355 -18.73 2.22 11.62
C GLN A 355 -17.19 2.36 11.51
N MET A 356 -16.68 2.53 10.29
CA MET A 356 -15.25 2.76 10.06
C MET A 356 -14.78 4.04 10.75
N LEU A 357 -15.50 5.16 10.59
CA LEU A 357 -15.17 6.44 11.20
C LEU A 357 -15.17 6.34 12.73
N ALA A 358 -16.18 5.68 13.31
CA ALA A 358 -16.25 5.44 14.75
C ALA A 358 -15.03 4.66 15.27
N GLY A 359 -14.51 3.72 14.48
CA GLY A 359 -13.34 2.91 14.83
C GLY A 359 -12.01 3.68 14.79
N ILE A 360 -11.87 4.64 13.88
CA ILE A 360 -10.62 5.42 13.71
C ILE A 360 -10.64 6.78 14.42
N VAL A 361 -11.78 7.23 14.93
CA VAL A 361 -11.93 8.60 15.47
C VAL A 361 -10.89 8.92 16.56
N GLN A 362 -10.54 7.94 17.40
CA GLN A 362 -9.54 8.10 18.47
C GLN A 362 -8.09 8.26 17.97
N TRP A 363 -7.84 8.03 16.67
CA TRP A 363 -6.53 8.22 16.05
C TRP A 363 -6.28 9.69 15.71
N ILE A 364 -7.37 10.45 15.53
CA ILE A 364 -7.36 11.82 14.99
C ILE A 364 -8.05 12.84 15.90
N GLU A 365 -8.81 12.41 16.92
CA GLU A 365 -9.49 13.30 17.86
C GLU A 365 -8.96 13.24 19.32
N PRO A 366 -8.88 14.39 20.01
CA PRO A 366 -8.95 15.76 19.47
C PRO A 366 -7.61 16.14 18.80
N PRO A 367 -7.61 16.85 17.64
CA PRO A 367 -6.40 17.08 16.84
C PRO A 367 -5.23 17.72 17.60
N ASP A 368 -5.50 18.67 18.47
CA ASP A 368 -4.50 19.38 19.27
C ASP A 368 -3.80 18.45 20.27
N ALA A 369 -4.56 17.56 20.91
CA ALA A 369 -3.99 16.58 21.83
C ALA A 369 -3.16 15.52 21.08
N VAL A 370 -3.60 15.11 19.89
CA VAL A 370 -2.85 14.16 19.04
C VAL A 370 -1.54 14.80 18.57
N SER A 371 -1.58 16.01 18.02
CA SER A 371 -0.38 16.75 17.61
C SER A 371 0.59 16.93 18.78
N LYS A 372 0.09 17.35 19.95
CA LYS A 372 0.92 17.50 21.17
C LYS A 372 1.55 16.18 21.62
N ALA A 373 0.83 15.06 21.51
CA ALA A 373 1.37 13.74 21.84
C ALA A 373 2.50 13.34 20.89
N ILE A 374 2.35 13.60 19.58
CA ILE A 374 3.41 13.35 18.58
C ILE A 374 4.64 14.20 18.87
N LYS A 375 4.45 15.51 19.11
CA LYS A 375 5.52 16.42 19.55
C LYS A 375 6.21 15.96 20.85
N SER A 376 5.53 15.17 21.67
CA SER A 376 6.06 14.60 22.91
C SER A 376 6.71 13.21 22.71
N GLY A 377 6.88 12.75 21.46
CA GLY A 377 7.54 11.50 21.11
C GLY A 377 6.63 10.28 20.89
N LYS A 378 5.30 10.47 20.81
CA LYS A 378 4.38 9.40 20.39
C LYS A 378 4.50 9.20 18.87
N SER A 379 4.46 7.95 18.42
CA SER A 379 4.37 7.62 16.98
C SER A 379 3.18 8.30 16.30
N GLU A 380 3.44 8.88 15.13
CA GLU A 380 2.51 9.57 14.25
C GLU A 380 1.65 8.62 13.40
N SER A 381 1.96 7.31 13.40
CA SER A 381 1.35 6.33 12.49
C SER A 381 -0.18 6.29 12.57
N GLU A 382 -0.79 6.39 13.76
CA GLU A 382 -2.25 6.46 13.92
C GLU A 382 -2.84 7.69 13.22
N LEU A 383 -2.21 8.87 13.40
CA LEU A 383 -2.68 10.11 12.78
C LEU A 383 -2.61 10.01 11.26
N LEU A 384 -1.48 9.57 10.71
CA LEU A 384 -1.29 9.47 9.26
C LEU A 384 -2.26 8.46 8.64
N ASP A 385 -2.45 7.29 9.25
CA ASP A 385 -3.43 6.30 8.79
C ASP A 385 -4.87 6.82 8.93
N GLY A 386 -5.17 7.60 9.98
CA GLY A 386 -6.44 8.32 10.13
C GLY A 386 -6.70 9.33 9.02
N CYS A 387 -5.70 10.12 8.63
CA CYS A 387 -5.79 11.03 7.48
C CYS A 387 -6.05 10.26 6.17
N ARG A 388 -5.35 9.14 5.94
CA ARG A 388 -5.58 8.27 4.76
C ARG A 388 -6.97 7.64 4.75
N ALA A 389 -7.51 7.32 5.91
CA ALA A 389 -8.88 6.84 6.04
C ALA A 389 -9.90 7.93 5.70
N LEU A 390 -9.71 9.17 6.17
CA LEU A 390 -10.57 10.30 5.78
C LEU A 390 -10.53 10.55 4.27
N MET A 391 -9.33 10.53 3.68
CA MET A 391 -9.16 10.56 2.22
C MET A 391 -10.00 9.46 1.54
N SER A 392 -9.86 8.23 2.00
CA SER A 392 -10.57 7.08 1.43
C SER A 392 -12.10 7.19 1.55
N MET A 393 -12.61 7.79 2.63
CA MET A 393 -14.03 8.08 2.76
C MET A 393 -14.47 9.21 1.81
N ALA A 394 -13.65 10.25 1.64
CA ALA A 394 -13.92 11.37 0.75
C ALA A 394 -14.00 10.96 -0.73
N THR A 395 -13.20 9.97 -1.16
CA THR A 395 -13.25 9.45 -2.53
C THR A 395 -14.51 8.66 -2.85
N VAL A 396 -15.21 8.13 -1.84
CA VAL A 396 -16.40 7.29 -2.01
C VAL A 396 -17.70 7.93 -1.54
N THR A 397 -17.66 9.20 -1.13
CA THR A 397 -18.82 9.96 -0.65
C THR A 397 -18.94 11.31 -1.34
N THR A 398 -20.14 11.91 -1.26
CA THR A 398 -20.31 13.33 -1.58
C THR A 398 -19.92 14.19 -0.37
N PRO A 399 -19.58 15.48 -0.54
CA PRO A 399 -19.22 16.34 0.59
C PRO A 399 -20.30 16.46 1.67
N LEU A 400 -21.57 16.42 1.30
CA LEU A 400 -22.68 16.41 2.25
C LEU A 400 -22.70 15.13 3.08
N VAL A 401 -22.61 13.97 2.42
CA VAL A 401 -22.58 12.66 3.12
C VAL A 401 -21.34 12.56 3.98
N PHE A 402 -20.19 12.98 3.47
CA PHE A 402 -18.92 13.00 4.21
C PHE A 402 -19.06 13.78 5.52
N ASP A 403 -19.63 14.99 5.48
CA ASP A 403 -19.82 15.82 6.68
C ASP A 403 -20.78 15.20 7.70
N GLU A 404 -21.86 14.57 7.24
CA GLU A 404 -22.88 13.93 8.08
C GLU A 404 -22.37 12.67 8.83
N LEU A 405 -21.29 12.03 8.36
CA LEU A 405 -20.73 10.84 9.02
C LEU A 405 -20.41 11.14 10.50
N LEU A 406 -19.65 12.20 10.78
CA LEU A 406 -19.26 12.51 12.16
C LEU A 406 -20.37 13.17 12.97
N LYS A 407 -21.31 13.90 12.34
CA LYS A 407 -22.48 14.49 13.02
C LYS A 407 -23.34 13.44 13.73
N SER A 408 -23.31 12.20 13.23
CA SER A 408 -23.97 11.06 13.86
C SER A 408 -23.34 10.66 15.21
N LEU A 409 -22.09 11.08 15.47
CA LEU A 409 -21.29 10.71 16.65
C LEU A 409 -20.89 11.91 17.52
N ARG A 410 -20.90 13.12 16.97
CA ARG A 410 -20.36 14.37 17.54
C ARG A 410 -21.25 15.55 17.19
N PRO A 411 -21.15 16.68 17.92
CA PRO A 411 -21.91 17.90 17.61
C PRO A 411 -21.39 18.67 16.38
N TYR A 412 -20.34 18.18 15.71
CA TYR A 412 -19.75 18.78 14.51
C TYR A 412 -19.52 17.72 13.43
N GLY A 413 -19.42 18.16 12.18
CA GLY A 413 -19.25 17.28 11.03
C GLY A 413 -17.80 16.96 10.68
N THR A 414 -17.65 16.00 9.77
CA THR A 414 -16.32 15.49 9.36
C THR A 414 -15.50 16.57 8.66
N ILE A 415 -16.13 17.54 7.98
CA ILE A 415 -15.41 18.65 7.34
C ILE A 415 -14.80 19.58 8.40
N THR A 416 -15.51 19.81 9.50
CA THR A 416 -14.98 20.59 10.63
C THR A 416 -13.77 19.88 11.26
N LEU A 417 -13.83 18.55 11.42
CA LEU A 417 -12.69 17.76 11.88
C LEU A 417 -11.51 17.83 10.89
N LEU A 418 -11.77 17.68 9.59
CA LEU A 418 -10.77 17.80 8.53
C LEU A 418 -10.06 19.17 8.58
N SER A 419 -10.82 20.24 8.76
CA SER A 419 -10.27 21.58 8.94
C SER A 419 -9.43 21.70 10.20
N ALA A 420 -9.88 21.15 11.32
CA ALA A 420 -9.16 21.21 12.59
C ALA A 420 -7.81 20.46 12.51
N LEU A 421 -7.79 19.27 11.88
CA LEU A 421 -6.57 18.51 11.61
C LEU A 421 -5.58 19.31 10.77
N MET A 422 -6.06 19.88 9.66
CA MET A 422 -5.21 20.70 8.79
C MET A 422 -4.68 21.95 9.51
N CYS A 423 -5.47 22.57 10.38
CA CYS A 423 -5.01 23.69 11.20
C CYS A 423 -3.86 23.30 12.15
N GLU A 424 -3.95 22.15 12.83
CA GLU A 424 -2.86 21.68 13.69
C GLU A 424 -1.59 21.32 12.91
N VAL A 425 -1.76 20.73 11.72
CA VAL A 425 -0.66 20.49 10.78
C VAL A 425 0.03 21.79 10.36
N ILE A 426 -0.73 22.81 9.98
CA ILE A 426 -0.17 24.12 9.59
C ILE A 426 0.55 24.78 10.76
N LYS A 427 -0.03 24.74 11.98
CA LYS A 427 0.63 25.27 13.18
C LYS A 427 1.98 24.58 13.44
N ASP A 428 2.03 23.26 13.32
CA ASP A 428 3.28 22.50 13.45
C ASP A 428 4.31 22.93 12.40
N LEU A 429 3.91 23.04 11.13
CA LEU A 429 4.78 23.52 10.04
C LEU A 429 5.30 24.95 10.26
N MET A 430 4.50 25.81 10.89
CA MET A 430 4.92 27.18 11.21
C MET A 430 5.94 27.23 12.36
N GLU A 431 5.84 26.31 13.33
CA GLU A 431 6.71 26.19 14.50
C GLU A 431 8.03 25.45 14.17
N ASN A 432 7.94 24.37 13.39
CA ASN A 432 9.04 23.49 13.03
C ASN A 432 9.49 23.75 11.59
N ARG A 433 10.59 24.50 11.43
CA ARG A 433 11.19 24.84 10.14
C ARG A 433 12.39 23.95 9.84
N THR A 434 12.16 22.64 9.85
CA THR A 434 13.18 21.66 9.44
C THR A 434 13.09 21.41 7.94
N GLU A 435 14.24 21.17 7.31
CA GLU A 435 14.31 20.72 5.91
C GLU A 435 13.99 19.23 5.77
N GLU A 436 14.06 18.47 6.87
CA GLU A 436 13.66 17.07 6.92
C GLU A 436 12.13 16.92 6.84
N GLU A 437 11.68 15.93 6.08
CA GLU A 437 10.27 15.55 5.95
C GLU A 437 9.73 15.09 7.30
N THR A 438 8.83 15.88 7.89
CA THR A 438 8.18 15.56 9.16
C THR A 438 6.79 14.94 8.93
N TRP A 439 6.21 14.40 10.01
CA TRP A 439 4.82 13.90 9.99
C TRP A 439 3.82 14.95 9.48
N SER A 440 4.06 16.25 9.73
CA SER A 440 3.16 17.33 9.33
C SER A 440 3.24 17.62 7.83
N TRP A 441 4.37 17.34 7.17
CA TRP A 441 4.49 17.40 5.71
C TRP A 441 3.61 16.33 5.05
N VAL A 442 3.78 15.07 5.49
CA VAL A 442 3.00 13.93 4.99
C VAL A 442 1.50 14.13 5.26
N ALA A 443 1.15 14.58 6.48
CA ALA A 443 -0.24 14.84 6.83
C ALA A 443 -0.85 15.97 6.00
N ARG A 444 -0.10 17.06 5.74
CA ARG A 444 -0.55 18.19 4.90
C ARG A 444 -0.96 17.70 3.53
N ASP A 445 -0.12 16.90 2.88
CA ASP A 445 -0.35 16.48 1.50
C ASP A 445 -1.58 15.56 1.41
N ILE A 446 -1.72 14.58 2.32
CA ILE A 446 -2.91 13.73 2.40
C ILE A 446 -4.20 14.54 2.65
N LEU A 447 -4.16 15.51 3.57
CA LEU A 447 -5.31 16.32 3.92
C LEU A 447 -5.68 17.30 2.79
N LEU A 448 -4.69 17.85 2.07
CA LEU A 448 -4.93 18.69 0.89
C LEU A 448 -5.53 17.90 -0.26
N ASP A 449 -5.08 16.68 -0.48
CA ASP A 449 -5.69 15.79 -1.46
C ASP A 449 -7.14 15.48 -1.05
N THR A 450 -7.41 15.34 0.25
CA THR A 450 -8.77 15.10 0.77
C THR A 450 -9.68 16.28 0.48
N TRP A 451 -9.22 17.51 0.77
CA TRP A 451 -9.93 18.74 0.41
C TRP A 451 -10.15 18.84 -1.10
N THR A 452 -9.11 18.58 -1.90
CA THR A 452 -9.18 18.63 -3.36
C THR A 452 -10.21 17.65 -3.89
N THR A 453 -10.24 16.42 -3.38
CA THR A 453 -11.20 15.38 -3.75
C THR A 453 -12.63 15.83 -3.48
N LEU A 454 -12.91 16.39 -2.30
CA LEU A 454 -14.25 16.87 -1.94
C LEU A 454 -14.67 18.07 -2.79
N LEU A 455 -13.76 19.02 -3.03
CA LEU A 455 -14.05 20.29 -3.70
C LEU A 455 -14.15 20.16 -5.22
N MET A 456 -13.34 19.30 -5.85
CA MET A 456 -13.46 19.03 -7.28
C MET A 456 -14.80 18.38 -7.65
N GLN A 457 -15.36 17.53 -6.78
CA GLN A 457 -16.70 16.96 -6.97
C GLN A 457 -17.78 18.05 -7.01
N LEU A 458 -17.63 19.12 -6.21
CA LEU A 458 -18.56 20.25 -6.17
C LEU A 458 -18.49 21.06 -7.47
N ASP A 459 -17.27 21.38 -7.94
CA ASP A 459 -17.04 22.13 -9.17
C ASP A 459 -17.59 21.40 -10.41
N ALA A 460 -17.43 20.07 -10.47
CA ALA A 460 -17.93 19.25 -11.57
C ALA A 460 -19.48 19.15 -11.62
N SER A 461 -20.16 19.34 -10.48
CA SER A 461 -21.62 19.16 -10.36
C SER A 461 -22.45 20.33 -10.90
N GLY A 462 -21.81 21.41 -11.37
CA GLY A 462 -22.45 22.41 -12.23
C GLY A 462 -23.65 23.16 -11.63
N HIS A 463 -23.65 23.48 -10.32
CA HIS A 463 -24.56 24.41 -9.62
C HIS A 463 -25.74 23.82 -8.80
N LYS A 464 -25.55 22.85 -7.89
CA LYS A 464 -26.57 22.56 -6.84
C LYS A 464 -26.08 22.19 -5.44
N HIS A 465 -24.80 21.90 -5.24
CA HIS A 465 -24.29 21.53 -3.92
C HIS A 465 -23.19 22.50 -3.53
N SER A 466 -23.39 23.21 -2.42
CA SER A 466 -22.33 23.91 -1.70
C SER A 466 -21.92 23.07 -0.50
N LEU A 467 -20.76 23.35 0.09
CA LEU A 467 -20.49 22.87 1.43
C LEU A 467 -21.61 23.34 2.40
N PRO A 468 -21.85 22.58 3.48
CA PRO A 468 -22.71 23.06 4.56
C PRO A 468 -22.14 24.36 5.19
N PRO A 469 -22.96 25.19 5.84
CA PRO A 469 -22.52 26.47 6.41
C PRO A 469 -21.30 26.35 7.34
N GLU A 470 -21.27 25.31 8.18
CA GLU A 470 -20.14 25.01 9.06
C GLU A 470 -18.88 24.67 8.24
N GLY A 471 -19.03 23.97 7.12
CA GLY A 471 -17.95 23.66 6.17
C GLY A 471 -17.41 24.90 5.47
N ILE A 472 -18.28 25.85 5.09
CA ILE A 472 -17.87 27.15 4.52
C ILE A 472 -17.07 27.94 5.56
N SER A 473 -17.55 28.00 6.80
CA SER A 473 -16.82 28.67 7.89
C SER A 473 -15.48 28.00 8.19
N ALA A 474 -15.44 26.67 8.15
CA ALA A 474 -14.21 25.90 8.36
C ALA A 474 -13.18 26.19 7.25
N ALA A 475 -13.60 26.17 5.99
CA ALA A 475 -12.76 26.52 4.85
C ALA A 475 -12.23 27.97 4.92
N ALA A 476 -13.07 28.93 5.35
CA ALA A 476 -12.67 30.32 5.52
C ALA A 476 -11.55 30.47 6.57
N ASN A 477 -11.74 29.87 7.75
CA ASN A 477 -10.78 29.94 8.86
C ASN A 477 -9.47 29.23 8.49
N LEU A 478 -9.57 28.06 7.86
CA LEU A 478 -8.41 27.31 7.38
C LEU A 478 -7.61 28.12 6.35
N PHE A 479 -8.29 28.71 5.36
CA PHE A 479 -7.62 29.52 4.34
C PHE A 479 -6.91 30.73 4.94
N ALA A 480 -7.51 31.40 5.93
CA ALA A 480 -6.86 32.51 6.62
C ALA A 480 -5.54 32.07 7.29
N LEU A 481 -5.54 30.90 7.95
CA LEU A 481 -4.34 30.33 8.58
C LEU A 481 -3.29 29.90 7.53
N ILE A 482 -3.72 29.32 6.41
CA ILE A 482 -2.83 28.99 5.28
C ILE A 482 -2.13 30.26 4.78
N VAL A 483 -2.88 31.33 4.51
CA VAL A 483 -2.31 32.60 4.03
C VAL A 483 -1.32 33.18 5.04
N GLU A 484 -1.64 33.15 6.34
CA GLU A 484 -0.71 33.57 7.39
C GLU A 484 0.58 32.74 7.38
N SER A 485 0.46 31.42 7.26
CA SER A 485 1.58 30.49 7.20
C SER A 485 2.48 30.75 6.00
N GLU A 486 1.92 30.86 4.80
CA GLU A 486 2.69 31.10 3.57
C GLU A 486 3.34 32.48 3.57
N LEU A 487 2.67 33.51 4.08
CA LEU A 487 3.27 34.85 4.24
C LEU A 487 4.44 34.83 5.23
N ARG A 488 4.32 34.06 6.32
CA ARG A 488 5.40 33.90 7.30
C ARG A 488 6.58 33.11 6.72
N ALA A 489 6.31 32.07 5.94
CA ALA A 489 7.33 31.30 5.23
C ALA A 489 8.08 32.17 4.21
N ALA A 490 7.36 32.92 3.36
CA ALA A 490 7.93 33.85 2.39
C ALA A 490 8.77 34.95 3.04
N SER A 491 8.32 35.48 4.19
CA SER A 491 9.10 36.45 4.96
C SER A 491 10.39 35.87 5.55
N ALA A 492 10.42 34.57 5.85
CA ALA A 492 11.58 33.90 6.41
C ALA A 492 12.61 33.54 5.33
N SER A 493 12.14 33.06 4.17
CA SER A 493 13.01 32.68 3.05
C SER A 493 13.69 33.90 2.42
N ALA A 494 13.14 35.10 2.58
CA ALA A 494 13.74 36.35 2.07
C ALA A 494 15.14 36.66 2.60
N PHE A 495 15.59 35.95 3.66
CA PHE A 495 16.91 36.13 4.28
C PHE A 495 17.86 34.93 4.06
N ASN A 496 17.46 33.93 3.27
CA ASN A 496 18.29 32.77 2.95
C ASN A 496 19.00 33.01 1.60
N ASP A 497 20.32 33.18 1.63
CA ASP A 497 21.19 33.42 0.46
C ASP A 497 21.67 32.11 -0.21
N GLU A 498 21.05 30.96 0.09
CA GLU A 498 21.46 29.66 -0.45
C GLU A 498 20.88 29.42 -1.86
N ASP A 499 21.63 29.88 -2.86
CA ASP A 499 21.37 29.72 -4.29
C ASP A 499 21.56 28.26 -4.78
N GLU A 500 20.62 27.36 -4.49
CA GLU A 500 20.55 26.06 -5.17
C GLU A 500 19.61 26.11 -6.39
N TYR A 501 20.17 26.54 -7.53
CA TYR A 501 19.45 26.73 -8.81
C TYR A 501 18.77 25.46 -9.34
N ASP A 502 19.30 24.26 -9.07
CA ASP A 502 18.77 23.00 -9.61
C ASP A 502 17.49 22.53 -8.90
N TYR A 503 17.24 22.96 -7.65
CA TYR A 503 16.01 22.63 -6.90
C TYR A 503 14.87 23.64 -7.11
N LEU A 504 15.17 24.78 -7.73
CA LEU A 504 14.22 25.89 -7.88
C LEU A 504 13.00 25.50 -8.71
N GLN A 505 13.19 24.81 -9.84
CA GLN A 505 12.08 24.46 -10.74
C GLN A 505 11.12 23.42 -10.12
N ALA A 506 11.66 22.41 -9.44
CA ALA A 506 10.86 21.41 -8.74
C ALA A 506 10.09 22.02 -7.55
N SER A 507 10.73 22.93 -6.81
CA SER A 507 10.11 23.69 -5.72
C SER A 507 8.97 24.59 -6.21
N ILE A 508 9.16 25.29 -7.34
CA ILE A 508 8.12 26.12 -7.96
C ILE A 508 6.93 25.26 -8.41
N ALA A 509 7.16 24.13 -9.07
CA ALA A 509 6.09 23.24 -9.52
C ALA A 509 5.30 22.66 -8.33
N ALA A 510 5.98 22.20 -7.28
CA ALA A 510 5.33 21.71 -6.07
C ALA A 510 4.54 22.82 -5.35
N MET A 511 5.04 24.06 -5.39
CA MET A 511 4.32 25.21 -4.83
C MET A 511 3.07 25.55 -5.65
N ASP A 512 3.15 25.56 -6.99
CA ASP A 512 2.00 25.81 -7.86
C ASP A 512 0.90 24.76 -7.67
N GLU A 513 1.32 23.50 -7.49
CA GLU A 513 0.44 22.39 -7.18
C GLU A 513 -0.33 22.60 -5.87
N ARG A 514 0.40 23.00 -4.81
CA ARG A 514 -0.15 23.30 -3.49
C ARG A 514 -1.06 24.53 -3.51
N LEU A 515 -0.67 25.59 -4.21
CA LEU A 515 -1.49 26.79 -4.40
C LEU A 515 -2.80 26.48 -5.12
N SER A 516 -2.78 25.54 -6.08
CA SER A 516 -3.99 25.08 -6.76
C SER A 516 -4.97 24.43 -5.78
N SER A 517 -4.49 23.59 -4.86
CA SER A 517 -5.32 22.98 -3.81
C SER A 517 -5.84 24.05 -2.82
N TYR A 518 -5.00 24.99 -2.40
CA TYR A 518 -5.43 26.11 -1.54
C TYR A 518 -6.48 27.00 -2.20
N ALA A 519 -6.38 27.21 -3.51
CA ALA A 519 -7.35 28.00 -4.26
C ALA A 519 -8.74 27.34 -4.27
N LEU A 520 -8.83 26.01 -4.30
CA LEU A 520 -10.11 25.31 -4.14
C LEU A 520 -10.73 25.61 -2.76
N ILE A 521 -9.94 25.52 -1.69
CA ILE A 521 -10.39 25.86 -0.33
C ILE A 521 -10.84 27.32 -0.26
N ALA A 522 -10.12 28.23 -0.91
CA ALA A 522 -10.49 29.64 -0.98
C ALA A 522 -11.86 29.85 -1.67
N ARG A 523 -12.09 29.15 -2.79
CA ARG A 523 -13.34 29.19 -3.57
C ARG A 523 -14.52 28.57 -2.84
N ALA A 524 -14.29 27.63 -1.92
CA ALA A 524 -15.34 27.14 -1.05
C ALA A 524 -15.91 28.22 -0.11
N ALA A 525 -15.17 29.30 0.15
CA ALA A 525 -15.55 30.36 1.08
C ALA A 525 -15.32 31.79 0.54
N VAL A 526 -15.62 32.02 -0.74
CA VAL A 526 -15.38 33.30 -1.47
C VAL A 526 -15.80 34.54 -0.68
N GLY A 527 -16.93 34.46 0.03
CA GLY A 527 -17.47 35.59 0.80
C GLY A 527 -16.54 36.11 1.89
N ALA A 528 -15.69 35.24 2.46
CA ALA A 528 -14.71 35.61 3.49
C ALA A 528 -13.28 35.75 2.91
N THR A 529 -12.93 34.91 1.94
CA THR A 529 -11.55 34.79 1.45
C THR A 529 -11.15 35.91 0.49
N ILE A 530 -12.05 36.40 -0.37
CA ILE A 530 -11.76 37.55 -1.25
C ILE A 530 -11.50 38.84 -0.44
N PRO A 531 -12.35 39.23 0.52
CA PRO A 531 -12.08 40.39 1.36
C PRO A 531 -10.73 40.32 2.08
N LEU A 532 -10.39 39.16 2.66
CA LEU A 532 -9.10 38.93 3.33
C LEU A 532 -7.92 39.16 2.38
N LEU A 533 -7.95 38.56 1.18
CA LEU A 533 -6.87 38.73 0.20
C LEU A 533 -6.76 40.18 -0.27
N LYS A 534 -7.88 40.87 -0.47
CA LYS A 534 -7.90 42.30 -0.85
C LYS A 534 -7.26 43.19 0.21
N GLU A 535 -7.57 42.94 1.48
CA GLU A 535 -7.00 43.67 2.62
C GLU A 535 -5.49 43.47 2.68
N LEU A 536 -5.03 42.21 2.70
CA LEU A 536 -3.60 41.88 2.76
C LEU A 536 -2.83 42.44 1.56
N PHE A 537 -3.40 42.35 0.36
CA PHE A 537 -2.78 42.90 -0.85
C PHE A 537 -2.64 44.43 -0.77
N SER A 538 -3.68 45.12 -0.30
CA SER A 538 -3.65 46.57 -0.10
C SER A 538 -2.61 46.99 0.94
N GLU A 539 -2.52 46.25 2.05
CA GLU A 539 -1.51 46.47 3.10
C GLU A 539 -0.08 46.32 2.55
N ARG A 540 0.19 45.27 1.76
CA ARG A 540 1.52 45.03 1.17
C ARG A 540 1.88 46.10 0.12
N ILE A 541 0.94 46.52 -0.71
CA ILE A 541 1.14 47.62 -1.65
C ILE A 541 1.50 48.91 -0.92
N MET A 542 0.80 49.23 0.18
CA MET A 542 1.10 50.42 0.98
C MET A 542 2.52 50.37 1.56
N ARG A 543 2.94 49.23 2.11
CA ARG A 543 4.32 49.05 2.62
C ARG A 543 5.38 49.17 1.53
N LEU A 544 5.11 48.65 0.34
CA LEU A 544 6.03 48.77 -0.79
C LEU A 544 6.23 50.23 -1.21
N HIS A 545 5.15 51.02 -1.30
CA HIS A 545 5.25 52.46 -1.59
C HIS A 545 6.06 53.20 -0.52
N GLN A 546 5.81 52.93 0.78
CA GLN A 546 6.58 53.53 1.87
C GLN A 546 8.08 53.21 1.77
N MET A 547 8.44 51.99 1.35
CA MET A 547 9.84 51.59 1.16
C MET A 547 10.48 52.32 -0.02
N ILE A 548 9.75 52.49 -1.13
CA ILE A 548 10.22 53.25 -2.31
C ILE A 548 10.48 54.71 -1.93
N ASP A 549 9.56 55.34 -1.20
CA ASP A 549 9.70 56.71 -0.73
C ASP A 549 10.92 56.86 0.19
N LEU A 550 11.14 55.91 1.11
CA LEU A 550 12.31 55.91 1.99
C LEU A 550 13.63 55.77 1.22
N ILE A 551 13.68 54.90 0.21
CA ILE A 551 14.86 54.73 -0.65
C ILE A 551 15.13 56.03 -1.42
N GLN A 552 14.10 56.70 -1.94
CA GLN A 552 14.26 57.99 -2.61
C GLN A 552 14.84 59.05 -1.68
N VAL A 553 14.36 59.14 -0.43
CA VAL A 553 14.90 60.06 0.58
C VAL A 553 16.36 59.75 0.90
N ILE A 554 16.73 58.47 1.09
CA ILE A 554 18.12 58.06 1.35
C ILE A 554 19.02 58.41 0.17
N LEU A 555 18.57 58.16 -1.06
CA LEU A 555 19.32 58.51 -2.27
C LEU A 555 19.52 60.02 -2.38
N SER A 556 18.50 60.83 -2.08
CA SER A 556 18.63 62.30 -2.04
C SER A 556 19.62 62.77 -0.98
N LEU A 557 19.59 62.19 0.23
CA LEU A 557 20.53 62.52 1.31
C LEU A 557 21.98 62.09 0.99
N LEU A 558 22.17 60.95 0.32
CA LEU A 558 23.48 60.53 -0.16
C LEU A 558 24.01 61.46 -1.25
N TYR A 559 23.12 61.96 -2.13
CA TYR A 559 23.48 62.93 -3.16
C TYR A 559 23.88 64.29 -2.55
N GLU A 560 23.11 64.79 -1.59
CA GLU A 560 23.42 66.06 -0.88
C GLU A 560 24.67 65.94 0.01
N GLY A 561 24.94 64.77 0.59
CA GLY A 561 26.15 64.50 1.37
C GLY A 561 27.42 64.37 0.54
N LEU A 562 27.31 64.00 -0.74
CA LEU A 562 28.41 63.99 -1.71
C LEU A 562 28.76 65.41 -2.19
N ASP A 563 27.80 66.34 -2.21
CA ASP A 563 28.03 67.75 -2.55
C ASP A 563 28.66 68.57 -1.40
N ALA A 564 28.75 68.00 -0.19
CA ALA A 564 29.32 68.64 1.00
C ALA A 564 30.79 68.26 1.30
N TYR A 565 31.46 67.52 0.39
CA TYR A 565 32.86 67.11 0.49
C TYR A 565 33.78 67.76 -0.55
#